data_AF-A0A6P8TBQ3-F1
#
_entry.id   AF-A0A6P8TBQ3-F1
#
_cell.length_a   1.000
_cell.length_b   1.000
_cell.length_c   1.000
_cell.angle_alpha   90.00
_cell.angle_beta   90.00
_cell.angle_gamma   90.00
#
_symmetry.space_group_name_H-M   'P 1'
#
loop_
_entity.id
_entity.type
_entity.pdbx_description
1 polymer ?
#
loop_
_entity_poly.entity_id
_entity_poly.type
_entity_poly.pdbx_seq_one_letter_code
_entity_poly.pdbx_strand_id
1 'polypeptide(L)'
;MQALPLQYDFFSEENSFKWRGLLVPSLEKVLHQVHPNLVSQLGALQYIEELILLLLSTLCQAQPRSVQDVEERVQKSFPHPIDKWAIADAQAAIEKRKRRNPLALPVEKIHPLLREVLGYKVDHQVSVYLVAVLEYISADILKLAGNYVRNIRHYEICQQDITVAMCADKVLMDMFHQDEEDVSVFPLMDEEPSANEEQSYYDLVRSFLSDGRTFERTLTLLIKVFREPFTCSEALYSQQDVDSIFSRVLDVHEVTVKLLGLIEDSVEMTDEDSPHPLVGSCFEDLAEVRRELQNCKARKAAGPDGISSRLLKSCVDQLCGIVELLFNLSLKQGRVPQLWKTSCVVPVPKTPSPKECNYYRPVALT
;
A
#
# COMPACT_ATOMS: atom_id res chain seq x y z
N MET A 1 20.62 11.10 36.83
CA MET A 1 20.14 10.67 35.49
C MET A 1 20.69 9.29 35.25
N GLN A 2 19.85 8.25 35.33
CA GLN A 2 20.23 6.94 34.79
C GLN A 2 20.10 7.06 33.27
N ALA A 3 21.13 6.65 32.53
CA ALA A 3 21.03 6.53 31.09
C ALA A 3 19.93 5.51 30.76
N LEU A 4 19.13 5.78 29.72
CA LEU A 4 18.28 4.73 29.16
C LEU A 4 19.18 3.56 28.76
N PRO A 5 18.79 2.30 29.04
CA PRO A 5 19.55 1.15 28.58
C PRO A 5 19.61 1.20 27.05
N LEU A 6 20.83 1.10 26.50
CA LEU A 6 21.04 1.00 25.06
C LEU A 6 20.19 -0.14 24.51
N GLN A 7 19.33 0.18 23.54
CA GLN A 7 18.49 -0.82 22.88
C GLN A 7 19.41 -1.83 22.17
N TYR A 8 19.12 -3.13 22.33
CA TYR A 8 19.90 -4.17 21.70
C TYR A 8 19.68 -4.12 20.18
N ASP A 9 20.74 -3.76 19.45
CA ASP A 9 20.75 -3.80 17.99
C ASP A 9 21.03 -5.22 17.52
N PHE A 10 20.03 -5.82 16.85
CA PHE A 10 20.08 -7.16 16.27
C PHE A 10 20.88 -7.21 14.96
N PHE A 11 21.04 -6.07 14.28
CA PHE A 11 21.60 -5.95 12.94
C PHE A 11 23.02 -5.36 12.92
N SER A 12 23.53 -4.90 14.06
CA SER A 12 24.93 -4.48 14.24
C SER A 12 25.92 -5.55 13.78
N GLU A 13 27.11 -5.14 13.33
CA GLU A 13 28.16 -6.07 12.89
C GLU A 13 28.55 -7.11 13.95
N GLU A 14 28.42 -6.76 15.24
CA GLU A 14 28.73 -7.65 16.38
C GLU A 14 27.60 -8.65 16.72
N ASN A 15 26.35 -8.37 16.34
CA ASN A 15 25.21 -9.25 16.67
C ASN A 15 24.59 -9.94 15.44
N SER A 16 24.74 -9.38 14.24
CA SER A 16 24.14 -9.90 13.00
C SER A 16 24.45 -11.39 12.79
N PHE A 17 25.68 -11.84 13.06
CA PHE A 17 26.07 -13.26 12.90
C PHE A 17 25.36 -14.24 13.86
N LYS A 18 24.73 -13.75 14.94
CA LYS A 18 23.98 -14.57 15.90
C LYS A 18 22.53 -14.76 15.49
N TRP A 19 21.95 -13.76 14.81
CA TRP A 19 20.52 -13.67 14.52
C TRP A 19 20.16 -13.90 13.06
N ARG A 20 21.02 -13.50 12.11
CA ARG A 20 20.76 -13.61 10.68
C ARG A 20 20.72 -15.06 10.23
N GLY A 21 19.59 -15.49 9.67
CA GLY A 21 19.28 -16.87 9.30
C GLY A 21 18.99 -17.80 10.47
N LEU A 22 18.81 -17.29 11.70
CA LEU A 22 18.50 -18.09 12.88
C LEU A 22 17.06 -18.66 12.83
N LEU A 23 16.11 -17.83 12.40
CA LEU A 23 14.69 -18.13 12.35
C LEU A 23 14.28 -18.70 10.99
N VAL A 24 14.94 -18.32 9.89
CA VAL A 24 14.62 -18.75 8.51
C VAL A 24 14.31 -20.26 8.37
N PRO A 25 15.14 -21.23 8.85
CA PRO A 25 14.85 -22.67 8.71
C PRO A 25 13.66 -23.17 9.56
N SER A 26 13.18 -22.34 10.48
CA SER A 26 11.99 -22.59 11.30
C SER A 26 10.76 -21.90 10.71
N LEU A 27 10.91 -20.70 10.14
CA LEU A 27 9.86 -20.01 9.39
C LEU A 27 9.42 -20.83 8.17
N GLU A 28 10.36 -21.46 7.46
CA GLU A 28 10.05 -22.39 6.36
C GLU A 28 9.17 -23.58 6.83
N LYS A 29 9.40 -24.10 8.04
CA LYS A 29 8.56 -25.16 8.63
C LYS A 29 7.19 -24.65 9.07
N VAL A 30 7.10 -23.39 9.51
CA VAL A 30 5.83 -22.75 9.83
C VAL A 30 5.02 -22.56 8.55
N LEU A 31 5.64 -22.11 7.45
CA LEU A 31 4.99 -22.00 6.15
C LEU A 31 4.41 -23.36 5.70
N HIS A 32 5.19 -24.44 5.72
CA HIS A 32 4.70 -25.77 5.35
C HIS A 32 3.56 -26.29 6.25
N GLN A 33 3.46 -25.84 7.51
CA GLN A 33 2.35 -26.20 8.40
C GLN A 33 1.05 -25.46 8.05
N VAL A 34 1.15 -24.21 7.57
CA VAL A 34 0.00 -23.37 7.24
C VAL A 34 -0.45 -23.55 5.79
N HIS A 35 0.50 -23.62 4.86
CA HIS A 35 0.29 -23.74 3.42
C HIS A 35 1.23 -24.81 2.81
N PRO A 36 0.88 -26.11 2.87
CA PRO A 36 1.76 -27.21 2.45
C PRO A 36 2.18 -27.24 0.97
N ASN A 37 1.51 -26.42 0.13
CA ASN A 37 1.71 -26.38 -1.33
C ASN A 37 2.37 -25.08 -1.82
N LEU A 38 2.79 -24.20 -0.90
CA LEU A 38 3.49 -22.95 -1.24
C LEU A 38 4.97 -23.06 -0.90
N VAL A 39 5.80 -22.50 -1.78
CA VAL A 39 7.23 -22.29 -1.54
C VAL A 39 7.43 -20.81 -1.16
N SER A 40 8.53 -20.46 -0.50
CA SER A 40 8.91 -19.07 -0.22
C SER A 40 10.33 -18.79 -0.70
N GLN A 41 10.54 -17.58 -1.21
CA GLN A 41 11.88 -17.08 -1.48
C GLN A 41 12.67 -16.89 -0.17
N LEU A 42 14.00 -17.04 -0.26
CA LEU A 42 14.87 -16.82 0.89
C LEU A 42 14.76 -15.39 1.44
N GLY A 43 14.66 -14.39 0.56
CA GLY A 43 14.45 -12.98 0.95
C GLY A 43 13.12 -12.75 1.68
N ALA A 44 12.06 -13.47 1.29
CA ALA A 44 10.76 -13.42 1.95
C ALA A 44 10.83 -13.90 3.41
N LEU A 45 11.56 -15.01 3.66
CA LEU A 45 11.78 -15.52 5.01
C LEU A 45 12.74 -14.66 5.84
N GLN A 46 13.74 -14.04 5.20
CA GLN A 46 14.65 -13.09 5.85
C GLN A 46 13.91 -11.83 6.29
N TYR A 47 13.02 -11.29 5.46
CA TYR A 47 12.18 -10.15 5.83
C TYR A 47 11.25 -10.45 7.02
N ILE A 48 10.65 -11.65 7.07
CA ILE A 48 9.86 -12.07 8.25
C ILE A 48 10.77 -12.23 9.48
N GLU A 49 11.99 -12.75 9.34
CA GLU A 49 12.95 -12.80 10.44
C GLU A 49 13.25 -11.39 10.98
N GLU A 50 13.47 -10.39 10.13
CA GLU A 50 13.68 -8.98 10.54
C GLU A 50 12.49 -8.43 11.34
N LEU A 51 11.26 -8.61 10.85
CA LEU A 51 10.03 -8.20 11.55
C LEU A 51 9.88 -8.89 12.91
N ILE A 52 10.16 -10.19 13.00
CA ILE A 52 10.04 -10.97 14.23
C ILE A 52 11.14 -10.60 15.25
N LEU A 53 12.33 -10.20 14.80
CA LEU A 53 13.38 -9.65 15.66
C LEU A 53 13.05 -8.24 16.15
N LEU A 54 12.44 -7.39 15.32
CA LEU A 54 11.90 -6.10 15.74
C LEU A 54 10.83 -6.27 16.83
N LEU A 55 9.89 -7.20 16.63
CA LEU A 55 8.88 -7.54 17.64
C LEU A 55 9.52 -8.04 18.94
N LEU A 56 10.55 -8.88 18.87
CA LEU A 56 11.30 -9.32 20.04
C LEU A 56 11.96 -8.14 20.76
N SER A 57 12.52 -7.16 20.04
CA SER A 57 13.03 -5.90 20.62
C SER A 57 11.93 -5.19 21.42
N THR A 58 10.77 -4.97 20.82
CA THR A 58 9.62 -4.27 21.43
C THR A 58 9.08 -4.99 22.67
N LEU A 59 9.08 -6.33 22.69
CA LEU A 59 8.73 -7.12 23.87
C LEU A 59 9.82 -7.01 24.97
N CYS A 60 11.09 -7.09 24.59
CA CYS A 60 12.22 -7.03 25.52
C CYS A 60 12.43 -5.65 26.17
N GLN A 61 12.03 -4.55 25.52
CA GLN A 61 12.08 -3.19 26.10
C GLN A 61 11.40 -3.07 27.47
N ALA A 62 10.33 -3.85 27.72
CA ALA A 62 9.63 -3.88 29.00
C ALA A 62 10.41 -4.57 30.15
N GLN A 63 11.56 -5.17 29.85
CA GLN A 63 12.38 -5.98 30.75
C GLN A 63 11.58 -7.06 31.53
N PRO A 64 10.86 -7.95 30.83
CA PRO A 64 10.03 -8.97 31.47
C PRO A 64 10.84 -10.02 32.25
N ARG A 65 10.55 -10.17 33.55
CA ARG A 65 11.18 -11.14 34.45
C ARG A 65 10.30 -12.35 34.73
N SER A 66 8.98 -12.21 34.55
CA SER A 66 7.99 -13.27 34.69
C SER A 66 7.19 -13.48 33.41
N VAL A 67 6.46 -14.61 33.32
CA VAL A 67 5.51 -14.86 32.23
C VAL A 67 4.39 -13.81 32.21
N GLN A 68 3.94 -13.36 33.40
CA GLN A 68 2.89 -12.34 33.52
C GLN A 68 3.36 -10.99 32.98
N ASP A 69 4.64 -10.66 33.13
CA ASP A 69 5.22 -9.43 32.59
C ASP A 69 5.20 -9.44 31.04
N VAL A 70 5.41 -10.62 30.43
CA VAL A 70 5.29 -10.80 28.97
C VAL A 70 3.82 -10.73 28.54
N GLU A 71 2.92 -11.40 29.26
CA GLU A 71 1.47 -11.38 29.01
C GLU A 71 0.92 -9.94 29.06
N GLU A 72 1.29 -9.16 30.08
CA GLU A 72 0.91 -7.75 30.22
C GLU A 72 1.51 -6.87 29.11
N ARG A 73 2.75 -7.13 28.67
CA ARG A 73 3.37 -6.41 27.55
C ARG A 73 2.69 -6.72 26.23
N VAL A 74 2.37 -7.99 25.94
CA VAL A 74 1.59 -8.39 24.76
C VAL A 74 0.23 -7.69 24.78
N GLN A 75 -0.50 -7.75 25.90
CA GLN A 75 -1.82 -7.13 26.03
C GLN A 75 -1.81 -5.60 25.84
N LYS A 76 -0.69 -4.93 26.12
CA LYS A 76 -0.52 -3.48 25.95
C LYS A 76 -0.03 -3.05 24.56
N SER A 77 0.73 -3.91 23.87
CA SER A 77 1.37 -3.57 22.59
C SER A 77 0.67 -4.16 21.37
N PHE A 78 -0.11 -5.23 21.51
CA PHE A 78 -0.72 -5.93 20.38
C PHE A 78 -2.15 -5.40 20.17
N PRO A 79 -2.57 -5.04 18.94
CA PRO A 79 -3.93 -4.57 18.71
C PRO A 79 -5.00 -5.66 18.93
N HIS A 80 -6.22 -5.28 19.24
CA HIS A 80 -7.31 -6.24 19.38
C HIS A 80 -7.77 -6.74 17.99
N PRO A 81 -7.89 -8.06 17.70
CA PRO A 81 -7.92 -9.20 18.62
C PRO A 81 -6.66 -10.08 18.71
N ILE A 82 -5.54 -9.67 18.08
CA ILE A 82 -4.34 -10.52 18.01
C ILE A 82 -3.71 -10.71 19.39
N ASP A 83 -3.88 -9.73 20.29
CA ASP A 83 -3.53 -9.78 21.72
C ASP A 83 -4.01 -11.08 22.41
N LYS A 84 -5.32 -11.35 22.36
CA LYS A 84 -5.93 -12.47 23.09
C LYS A 84 -5.54 -13.82 22.51
N TRP A 85 -5.32 -13.88 21.20
CA TRP A 85 -5.03 -15.13 20.50
C TRP A 85 -3.56 -15.51 20.69
N ALA A 86 -2.64 -14.54 20.63
CA ALA A 86 -1.23 -14.73 20.93
C ALA A 86 -1.01 -15.17 22.39
N ILE A 87 -1.69 -14.53 23.36
CA ILE A 87 -1.66 -14.92 24.77
C ILE A 87 -2.16 -16.36 24.94
N ALA A 88 -3.31 -16.71 24.34
CA ALA A 88 -3.87 -18.06 24.45
C ALA A 88 -2.95 -19.16 23.89
N ASP A 89 -2.28 -18.93 22.75
CA ASP A 89 -1.33 -19.90 22.19
C ASP A 89 -0.05 -20.03 23.04
N ALA A 90 0.43 -18.91 23.60
CA ALA A 90 1.59 -18.88 24.49
C ALA A 90 1.30 -19.56 25.85
N GLN A 91 0.12 -19.38 26.45
CA GLN A 91 -0.34 -20.16 27.61
C GLN A 91 -0.32 -21.67 27.29
N ALA A 92 -0.85 -22.06 26.12
CA ALA A 92 -0.90 -23.47 25.71
C ALA A 92 0.49 -24.09 25.50
N ALA A 93 1.50 -23.29 25.13
CA ALA A 93 2.89 -23.75 25.02
C ALA A 93 3.51 -24.10 26.39
N ILE A 94 3.22 -23.33 27.45
CA ILE A 94 3.77 -23.57 28.80
C ILE A 94 3.02 -24.63 29.61
N GLU A 95 1.72 -24.83 29.41
CA GLU A 95 0.88 -25.75 30.21
C GLU A 95 1.14 -27.25 29.98
N LYS A 96 2.09 -27.62 29.11
CA LYS A 96 2.51 -29.02 28.80
C LYS A 96 1.39 -29.99 28.36
N ARG A 97 0.16 -29.51 28.11
CA ARG A 97 -0.95 -30.31 27.57
C ARG A 97 -0.78 -30.58 26.07
N LYS A 98 0.13 -31.51 25.73
CA LYS A 98 0.28 -32.13 24.39
C LYS A 98 -0.06 -31.19 23.22
N ARG A 99 0.68 -30.07 23.08
CA ARG A 99 0.63 -29.24 21.85
C ARG A 99 0.86 -30.20 20.68
N ARG A 100 -0.03 -30.18 19.68
CA ARG A 100 -0.05 -31.20 18.60
C ARG A 100 1.27 -31.23 17.83
N ASN A 101 1.88 -30.05 17.68
CA ASN A 101 3.24 -29.83 17.19
C ASN A 101 4.04 -29.09 18.28
N PRO A 102 5.30 -29.45 18.58
CA PRO A 102 6.18 -28.60 19.37
C PRO A 102 6.49 -27.29 18.62
N LEU A 103 6.98 -26.27 19.34
CA LEU A 103 7.45 -25.02 18.73
C LEU A 103 8.48 -25.32 17.63
N ALA A 104 8.28 -24.75 16.45
CA ALA A 104 9.18 -24.81 15.31
C ALA A 104 10.38 -23.86 15.49
N LEU A 105 10.18 -22.70 16.16
CA LEU A 105 11.24 -21.75 16.45
C LEU A 105 12.27 -22.32 17.46
N PRO A 106 13.57 -22.00 17.31
CA PRO A 106 14.64 -22.69 18.05
C PRO A 106 14.84 -22.12 19.47
N VAL A 107 13.92 -22.45 20.40
CA VAL A 107 13.96 -22.00 21.82
C VAL A 107 15.34 -22.18 22.45
N GLU A 108 15.98 -23.34 22.25
CA GLU A 108 17.31 -23.65 22.80
C GLU A 108 18.44 -22.73 22.30
N LYS A 109 18.29 -22.12 21.12
CA LYS A 109 19.23 -21.12 20.58
C LYS A 109 18.87 -19.71 21.00
N ILE A 110 17.57 -19.40 21.09
CA ILE A 110 17.07 -18.07 21.45
C ILE A 110 17.27 -17.81 22.96
N HIS A 111 17.05 -18.80 23.83
CA HIS A 111 17.15 -18.65 25.29
C HIS A 111 18.52 -18.12 25.78
N PRO A 112 19.68 -18.62 25.32
CA PRO A 112 20.98 -18.02 25.61
C PRO A 112 21.11 -16.57 25.14
N LEU A 113 20.58 -16.25 23.94
CA LEU A 113 20.68 -14.91 23.35
C LEU A 113 19.78 -13.88 24.08
N LEU A 114 18.61 -14.29 24.59
CA LEU A 114 17.75 -13.42 25.41
C LEU A 114 18.46 -12.87 26.64
N ARG A 115 19.43 -13.60 27.20
CA ARG A 115 20.28 -13.11 28.31
C ARG A 115 21.21 -11.98 27.88
N GLU A 116 21.66 -11.97 26.63
CA GLU A 116 22.45 -10.87 26.06
C GLU A 116 21.57 -9.65 25.76
N VAL A 117 20.38 -9.87 25.17
CA VAL A 117 19.37 -8.83 24.87
C VAL A 117 18.89 -8.10 26.13
N LEU A 118 18.56 -8.85 27.19
CA LEU A 118 17.98 -8.31 28.42
C LEU A 118 19.01 -7.96 29.50
N GLY A 119 20.26 -8.41 29.37
CA GLY A 119 21.33 -8.17 30.34
C GLY A 119 21.22 -8.94 31.67
N TYR A 120 20.23 -9.81 31.85
CA TYR A 120 20.04 -10.64 33.04
C TYR A 120 19.63 -12.08 32.70
N LYS A 121 19.70 -12.98 33.70
CA LYS A 121 19.27 -14.38 33.52
C LYS A 121 17.74 -14.44 33.44
N VAL A 122 17.23 -14.92 32.31
CA VAL A 122 15.81 -15.18 32.05
C VAL A 122 15.49 -16.62 32.44
N ASP A 123 14.29 -16.89 32.97
CA ASP A 123 13.82 -18.26 33.19
C ASP A 123 13.49 -18.94 31.84
N HIS A 124 13.79 -20.24 31.71
CA HIS A 124 13.45 -21.00 30.52
C HIS A 124 11.95 -20.94 30.19
N GLN A 125 11.06 -20.92 31.20
CA GLN A 125 9.61 -20.81 30.97
C GLN A 125 9.21 -19.46 30.35
N VAL A 126 9.90 -18.36 30.70
CA VAL A 126 9.69 -17.04 30.10
C VAL A 126 10.18 -17.03 28.65
N SER A 127 11.31 -17.69 28.37
CA SER A 127 11.81 -17.84 26.99
C SER A 127 10.89 -18.70 26.11
N VAL A 128 10.32 -19.79 26.63
CA VAL A 128 9.31 -20.59 25.91
C VAL A 128 8.08 -19.75 25.58
N TYR A 129 7.61 -18.93 26.54
CA TYR A 129 6.45 -18.07 26.33
C TYR A 129 6.70 -16.98 25.28
N LEU A 130 7.85 -16.27 25.36
CA LEU A 130 8.27 -15.29 24.35
C LEU A 130 8.34 -15.92 22.95
N VAL A 131 9.01 -17.07 22.81
CA VAL A 131 9.16 -17.73 21.51
C VAL A 131 7.82 -18.25 20.97
N ALA A 132 6.86 -18.64 21.83
CA ALA A 132 5.51 -18.99 21.40
C ALA A 132 4.75 -17.77 20.83
N VAL A 133 4.88 -16.59 21.44
CA VAL A 133 4.31 -15.34 20.89
C VAL A 133 4.92 -15.01 19.52
N LEU A 134 6.25 -15.12 19.38
CA LEU A 134 6.94 -14.88 18.10
C LEU A 134 6.51 -15.90 17.02
N GLU A 135 6.35 -17.17 17.38
CA GLU A 135 5.88 -18.22 16.46
C GLU A 135 4.44 -17.98 16.00
N TYR A 136 3.56 -17.56 16.92
CA TYR A 136 2.18 -17.23 16.60
C TYR A 136 2.11 -16.11 15.54
N ILE A 137 2.85 -15.02 15.75
CA ILE A 137 2.88 -13.90 14.79
C ILE A 137 3.56 -14.29 13.47
N SER A 138 4.63 -15.09 13.53
CA SER A 138 5.27 -15.65 12.33
C SER A 138 4.27 -16.46 11.49
N ALA A 139 3.46 -17.30 12.15
CA ALA A 139 2.44 -18.11 11.50
C ALA A 139 1.30 -17.26 10.92
N ASP A 140 0.90 -16.18 11.58
CA ASP A 140 -0.19 -15.31 11.11
C ASP A 140 0.23 -14.48 9.88
N ILE A 141 1.45 -13.93 9.87
CA ILE A 141 2.04 -13.26 8.69
C ILE A 141 2.12 -14.24 7.50
N LEU A 142 2.68 -15.44 7.70
CA LEU A 142 2.79 -16.47 6.65
C LEU A 142 1.42 -16.97 6.17
N LYS A 143 0.43 -17.02 7.06
CA LYS A 143 -0.96 -17.39 6.72
C LYS A 143 -1.61 -16.34 5.84
N LEU A 144 -1.48 -15.06 6.20
CA LEU A 144 -2.00 -13.91 5.48
C LEU A 144 -1.35 -13.81 4.09
N ALA A 145 -0.02 -13.80 4.02
CA ALA A 145 0.72 -13.74 2.76
C ALA A 145 0.43 -14.95 1.86
N GLY A 146 0.42 -16.17 2.41
CA GLY A 146 0.08 -17.36 1.63
C GLY A 146 -1.37 -17.40 1.15
N ASN A 147 -2.33 -16.83 1.90
CA ASN A 147 -3.70 -16.65 1.42
C ASN A 147 -3.75 -15.66 0.25
N TYR A 148 -3.02 -14.54 0.34
CA TYR A 148 -2.90 -13.54 -0.72
C TYR A 148 -2.31 -14.16 -2.00
N VAL A 149 -1.14 -14.80 -1.92
CA VAL A 149 -0.44 -15.48 -3.02
C VAL A 149 -1.34 -16.54 -3.68
N ARG A 150 -2.06 -17.33 -2.88
CA ARG A 150 -3.01 -18.33 -3.38
C ARG A 150 -4.21 -17.70 -4.12
N ASN A 151 -4.69 -16.54 -3.69
CA ASN A 151 -5.81 -15.84 -4.33
C ASN A 151 -5.43 -15.27 -5.71
N ILE A 152 -4.18 -14.80 -5.87
CA ILE A 152 -3.63 -14.41 -7.18
C ILE A 152 -3.17 -15.60 -8.04
N ARG A 153 -3.33 -16.84 -7.54
CA ARG A 153 -2.97 -18.12 -8.19
C ARG A 153 -1.46 -18.32 -8.39
N HIS A 154 -0.63 -17.67 -7.58
CA HIS A 154 0.80 -17.95 -7.49
C HIS A 154 1.05 -19.11 -6.50
N TYR A 155 2.23 -19.73 -6.58
CA TYR A 155 2.65 -20.87 -5.75
C TYR A 155 3.96 -20.61 -4.98
N GLU A 156 4.52 -19.41 -5.12
CA GLU A 156 5.75 -18.95 -4.49
C GLU A 156 5.46 -17.62 -3.78
N ILE A 157 5.96 -17.45 -2.57
CA ILE A 157 5.83 -16.24 -1.75
C ILE A 157 7.13 -15.43 -1.86
N CYS A 158 7.03 -14.24 -2.45
CA CYS A 158 8.09 -13.23 -2.52
C CYS A 158 8.03 -12.28 -1.30
N GLN A 159 9.08 -11.47 -1.10
CA GLN A 159 9.07 -10.43 -0.08
C GLN A 159 7.93 -9.41 -0.32
N GLN A 160 7.74 -9.01 -1.59
CA GLN A 160 6.70 -8.07 -1.98
C GLN A 160 5.28 -8.55 -1.64
N ASP A 161 5.02 -9.86 -1.76
CA ASP A 161 3.70 -10.43 -1.41
C ASP A 161 3.41 -10.30 0.08
N ILE A 162 4.42 -10.41 0.94
CA ILE A 162 4.30 -10.21 2.39
C ILE A 162 4.01 -8.74 2.67
N THR A 163 4.76 -7.82 2.07
CA THR A 163 4.54 -6.38 2.23
C THR A 163 3.12 -5.98 1.83
N VAL A 164 2.67 -6.36 0.62
CA VAL A 164 1.31 -6.05 0.13
C VAL A 164 0.23 -6.69 1.00
N ALA A 165 0.42 -7.94 1.41
CA ALA A 165 -0.54 -8.63 2.28
C ALA A 165 -0.63 -7.97 3.66
N MET A 166 0.50 -7.56 4.25
CA MET A 166 0.54 -6.81 5.51
C MET A 166 -0.11 -5.44 5.37
N CYS A 167 0.19 -4.65 4.32
CA CYS A 167 -0.45 -3.35 4.09
C CYS A 167 -1.99 -3.42 4.00
N ALA A 168 -2.55 -4.56 3.59
CA ALA A 168 -4.00 -4.79 3.58
C ALA A 168 -4.58 -5.17 4.97
N ASP A 169 -3.76 -5.63 5.91
CA ASP A 169 -4.17 -6.03 7.26
C ASP A 169 -3.84 -4.96 8.30
N LYS A 170 -4.88 -4.25 8.74
CA LYS A 170 -4.75 -3.17 9.73
C LYS A 170 -4.19 -3.63 11.07
N VAL A 171 -4.41 -4.88 11.48
CA VAL A 171 -3.98 -5.37 12.80
C VAL A 171 -2.46 -5.60 12.81
N LEU A 172 -1.91 -6.12 11.73
CA LEU A 172 -0.45 -6.25 11.58
C LEU A 172 0.22 -4.90 11.28
N MET A 173 -0.38 -4.02 10.46
CA MET A 173 0.13 -2.66 10.27
C MET A 173 0.18 -1.88 11.59
N ASP A 174 -0.93 -1.82 12.33
CA ASP A 174 -1.02 -1.16 13.63
C ASP A 174 -0.12 -1.83 14.71
N MET A 175 0.43 -3.02 14.46
CA MET A 175 1.38 -3.68 15.36
C MET A 175 2.84 -3.36 15.04
N PHE A 176 3.18 -3.15 13.77
CA PHE A 176 4.56 -2.86 13.33
C PHE A 176 4.84 -1.38 13.08
N HIS A 177 3.81 -0.52 12.95
CA HIS A 177 3.93 0.90 12.57
C HIS A 177 3.27 1.85 13.59
N GLN A 178 3.53 1.66 14.90
CA GLN A 178 2.85 2.40 15.97
C GLN A 178 3.25 3.88 16.13
N ASP A 179 4.35 4.32 15.51
CA ASP A 179 5.02 5.61 15.76
C ASP A 179 5.08 6.54 14.53
N GLU A 180 4.00 6.65 13.73
CA GLU A 180 3.90 7.63 12.61
C GLU A 180 3.72 9.10 13.06
N GLU A 181 4.57 9.57 13.99
CA GLU A 181 4.99 10.97 14.06
C GLU A 181 6.51 11.15 13.79
N ASP A 182 7.33 10.09 13.88
CA ASP A 182 8.77 10.13 13.55
C ASP A 182 9.10 9.27 12.30
N VAL A 183 8.86 9.88 11.14
CA VAL A 183 9.27 9.38 9.82
C VAL A 183 10.81 9.31 9.73
N SER A 184 11.42 8.20 10.17
CA SER A 184 12.87 7.97 9.99
C SER A 184 13.41 6.53 10.16
N VAL A 185 12.63 5.55 10.65
CA VAL A 185 13.17 4.21 11.01
C VAL A 185 12.70 3.06 10.10
N PHE A 186 11.70 3.28 9.25
CA PHE A 186 11.77 2.71 7.91
C PHE A 186 12.57 3.68 7.04
N PRO A 187 13.40 3.22 6.09
CA PRO A 187 13.50 3.96 4.86
C PRO A 187 12.09 4.00 4.28
N LEU A 188 11.45 5.17 4.32
CA LEU A 188 10.34 5.42 3.42
C LEU A 188 10.82 5.18 2.00
N MET A 189 9.91 4.67 1.18
CA MET A 189 10.06 4.61 -0.26
C MET A 189 9.09 5.64 -0.89
N ASP A 190 9.44 6.89 -1.21
CA ASP A 190 10.67 7.72 -1.05
C ASP A 190 12.06 7.07 -1.22
N GLU A 191 12.31 6.04 -2.05
CA GLU A 191 11.90 5.85 -3.45
C GLU A 191 10.58 6.47 -3.92
N GLU A 192 10.65 7.74 -4.35
CA GLU A 192 10.28 7.98 -5.76
C GLU A 192 11.00 6.87 -6.54
N PRO A 193 10.28 5.98 -7.25
CA PRO A 193 10.82 4.71 -7.72
C PRO A 193 12.18 4.95 -8.35
N SER A 194 13.26 4.41 -7.77
CA SER A 194 14.61 4.75 -8.16
C SER A 194 14.71 4.54 -9.66
N ALA A 195 14.87 5.64 -10.40
CA ALA A 195 14.79 5.66 -11.86
C ALA A 195 16.05 5.04 -12.48
N ASN A 196 16.22 3.74 -12.22
CA ASN A 196 17.40 2.91 -12.47
C ASN A 196 17.10 1.39 -12.45
N GLU A 197 15.88 0.94 -12.16
CA GLU A 197 15.39 -0.27 -12.81
C GLU A 197 14.75 0.13 -14.14
N GLU A 198 15.19 -0.50 -15.24
CA GLU A 198 14.60 -0.31 -16.57
C GLU A 198 13.23 -1.00 -16.63
N GLN A 199 12.23 -0.43 -15.94
CA GLN A 199 10.85 -0.92 -16.02
C GLN A 199 10.39 -0.88 -17.48
N SER A 200 10.14 -2.05 -18.06
CA SER A 200 9.69 -2.12 -19.43
C SER A 200 8.28 -1.53 -19.53
N TYR A 201 7.97 -0.91 -20.67
CA TYR A 201 6.61 -0.43 -20.93
C TYR A 201 5.57 -1.54 -20.78
N TYR A 202 5.95 -2.79 -21.10
CA TYR A 202 5.10 -3.97 -20.96
C TYR A 202 4.73 -4.27 -19.49
N ASP A 203 5.69 -4.15 -18.58
CA ASP A 203 5.48 -4.39 -17.14
C ASP A 203 4.60 -3.30 -16.53
N LEU A 204 4.80 -2.04 -16.93
CA LEU A 204 3.94 -0.92 -16.52
C LEU A 204 2.47 -1.15 -16.94
N VAL A 205 2.24 -1.60 -18.18
CA VAL A 205 0.89 -1.94 -18.68
C VAL A 205 0.28 -3.11 -17.91
N ARG A 206 1.05 -4.16 -17.60
CA ARG A 206 0.59 -5.28 -16.78
C ARG A 206 0.24 -4.86 -15.34
N SER A 207 1.06 -4.01 -14.73
CA SER A 207 0.78 -3.45 -13.40
C SER A 207 -0.53 -2.65 -13.41
N PHE A 208 -0.69 -1.74 -14.38
CA PHE A 208 -1.90 -0.93 -14.53
C PHE A 208 -3.18 -1.78 -14.69
N LEU A 209 -3.12 -2.86 -15.49
CA LEU A 209 -4.22 -3.81 -15.62
C LEU A 209 -4.54 -4.54 -14.30
N SER A 210 -3.52 -4.92 -13.52
CA SER A 210 -3.69 -5.58 -12.22
C SER A 210 -4.37 -4.65 -11.19
N ASP A 211 -3.91 -3.41 -11.10
CA ASP A 211 -4.46 -2.39 -10.21
C ASP A 211 -5.90 -2.03 -10.62
N GLY A 212 -6.13 -1.86 -11.93
CA GLY A 212 -7.43 -1.61 -12.51
C GLY A 212 -8.47 -2.69 -12.18
N ARG A 213 -8.11 -3.98 -12.34
CA ARG A 213 -8.99 -5.11 -11.95
C ARG A 213 -9.28 -5.14 -10.45
N THR A 214 -8.34 -4.68 -9.62
CA THR A 214 -8.53 -4.58 -8.16
C THR A 214 -9.47 -3.43 -7.80
N PHE A 215 -9.36 -2.30 -8.50
CA PHE A 215 -10.29 -1.18 -8.41
C PHE A 215 -11.70 -1.55 -8.89
N GLU A 216 -11.83 -2.25 -10.03
CA GLU A 216 -13.11 -2.75 -10.57
C GLU A 216 -13.84 -3.69 -9.59
N ARG A 217 -13.11 -4.62 -8.95
CA ARG A 217 -13.66 -5.48 -7.88
C ARG A 217 -14.14 -4.67 -6.69
N THR A 218 -13.41 -3.63 -6.30
CA THR A 218 -13.79 -2.73 -5.20
C THR A 218 -15.06 -1.95 -5.53
N LEU A 219 -15.17 -1.42 -6.76
CA LEU A 219 -16.37 -0.77 -7.26
C LEU A 219 -17.55 -1.75 -7.33
N THR A 220 -17.34 -2.98 -7.81
CA THR A 220 -18.37 -4.03 -7.85
C THR A 220 -18.89 -4.38 -6.46
N LEU A 221 -18.02 -4.47 -5.46
CA LEU A 221 -18.38 -4.69 -4.06
C LEU A 221 -19.16 -3.50 -3.51
N LEU A 222 -18.73 -2.27 -3.76
CA LEU A 222 -19.45 -1.06 -3.35
C LEU A 222 -20.84 -0.99 -4.00
N ILE A 223 -20.97 -1.33 -5.29
CA ILE A 223 -22.26 -1.32 -6.00
C ILE A 223 -23.19 -2.44 -5.48
N LYS A 224 -22.74 -3.70 -5.46
CA LYS A 224 -23.60 -4.86 -5.19
C LYS A 224 -23.81 -5.16 -3.70
N VAL A 225 -22.83 -4.85 -2.86
CA VAL A 225 -22.92 -5.12 -1.41
C VAL A 225 -23.39 -3.89 -0.64
N PHE A 226 -22.99 -2.68 -1.06
CA PHE A 226 -23.31 -1.44 -0.34
C PHE A 226 -24.41 -0.60 -0.98
N ARG A 227 -24.46 -0.40 -2.30
CA ARG A 227 -25.53 0.41 -2.95
C ARG A 227 -26.83 -0.36 -3.16
N GLU A 228 -26.75 -1.65 -3.49
CA GLU A 228 -27.92 -2.49 -3.80
C GLU A 228 -28.94 -2.58 -2.64
N PRO A 229 -28.55 -2.76 -1.35
CA PRO A 229 -29.51 -2.79 -0.23
C PRO A 229 -30.33 -1.51 -0.05
N PHE A 230 -29.74 -0.33 -0.29
CA PHE A 230 -30.45 0.95 -0.25
C PHE A 230 -31.42 1.07 -1.43
N THR A 231 -31.01 0.57 -2.60
CA THR A 231 -31.83 0.58 -3.82
C THR A 231 -33.04 -0.37 -3.70
N CYS A 232 -32.88 -1.53 -3.05
CA CYS A 232 -33.97 -2.47 -2.78
C CYS A 232 -34.93 -1.99 -1.67
N SER A 233 -34.58 -0.94 -0.93
CA SER A 233 -35.33 -0.44 0.23
C SER A 233 -36.06 0.87 -0.10
N GLU A 234 -36.82 0.90 -1.20
CA GLU A 234 -37.55 2.10 -1.70
C GLU A 234 -38.53 2.70 -0.68
N ALA A 235 -38.96 1.93 0.32
CA ALA A 235 -39.79 2.42 1.43
C ALA A 235 -39.02 3.27 2.47
N LEU A 236 -37.68 3.28 2.42
CA LEU A 236 -36.79 3.97 3.36
C LEU A 236 -35.87 4.99 2.69
N TYR A 237 -35.50 4.79 1.42
CA TYR A 237 -34.60 5.65 0.67
C TYR A 237 -35.17 6.00 -0.70
N SER A 238 -35.13 7.28 -1.08
CA SER A 238 -35.41 7.69 -2.46
C SER A 238 -34.17 7.52 -3.34
N GLN A 239 -34.36 7.44 -4.66
CA GLN A 239 -33.24 7.45 -5.61
C GLN A 239 -32.31 8.66 -5.42
N GLN A 240 -32.86 9.81 -5.01
CA GLN A 240 -32.09 11.03 -4.79
C GLN A 240 -31.20 10.94 -3.53
N ASP A 241 -31.59 10.16 -2.52
CA ASP A 241 -30.75 9.86 -1.35
C ASP A 241 -29.62 8.88 -1.71
N VAL A 242 -29.94 7.84 -2.47
CA VAL A 242 -28.97 6.86 -2.98
C VAL A 242 -27.90 7.55 -3.84
N ASP A 243 -28.32 8.41 -4.77
CA ASP A 243 -27.40 9.17 -5.63
C ASP A 243 -26.64 10.26 -4.86
N SER A 244 -27.15 10.74 -3.72
CA SER A 244 -26.38 11.65 -2.84
C SER A 244 -25.27 10.93 -2.08
N ILE A 245 -25.50 9.68 -1.68
CA ILE A 245 -24.52 8.85 -0.96
C ILE A 245 -23.47 8.28 -1.92
N PHE A 246 -23.91 7.70 -3.03
CA PHE A 246 -23.05 6.95 -3.96
C PHE A 246 -22.62 7.76 -5.19
N SER A 247 -23.12 8.98 -5.36
CA SER A 247 -22.77 9.87 -6.48
C SER A 247 -22.87 9.12 -7.83
N ARG A 248 -21.87 9.29 -8.70
CA ARG A 248 -21.81 8.67 -10.04
C ARG A 248 -20.97 7.38 -10.06
N VAL A 249 -21.03 6.57 -9.01
CA VAL A 249 -20.19 5.35 -8.93
C VAL A 249 -20.50 4.33 -10.03
N LEU A 250 -21.72 4.35 -10.58
CA LEU A 250 -22.09 3.54 -11.76
C LEU A 250 -21.34 4.02 -13.02
N ASP A 251 -21.33 5.33 -13.29
CA ASP A 251 -20.56 5.94 -14.40
C ASP A 251 -19.06 5.60 -14.27
N VAL A 252 -18.50 5.67 -13.06
CA VAL A 252 -17.09 5.33 -12.78
C VAL A 252 -16.81 3.86 -13.07
N HIS A 253 -17.65 2.95 -12.59
CA HIS A 253 -17.54 1.52 -12.86
C HIS A 253 -17.66 1.19 -14.36
N GLU A 254 -18.60 1.82 -15.07
CA GLU A 254 -18.76 1.64 -16.51
C GLU A 254 -17.51 2.09 -17.29
N VAL A 255 -16.93 3.24 -16.94
CA VAL A 255 -15.69 3.74 -17.56
C VAL A 255 -14.50 2.85 -17.22
N THR A 256 -14.36 2.40 -15.97
CA THR A 256 -13.29 1.48 -15.56
C THR A 256 -13.36 0.15 -16.32
N VAL A 257 -14.53 -0.49 -16.42
CA VAL A 257 -14.71 -1.74 -17.16
C VAL A 257 -14.36 -1.56 -18.65
N LYS A 258 -14.79 -0.45 -19.27
CA LYS A 258 -14.47 -0.14 -20.68
C LYS A 258 -12.97 0.09 -20.90
N LEU A 259 -12.31 0.85 -20.02
CA LEU A 259 -10.87 1.13 -20.10
C LEU A 259 -10.06 -0.16 -20.01
N LEU A 260 -10.39 -1.03 -19.05
CA LEU A 260 -9.67 -2.28 -18.86
C LEU A 260 -9.90 -3.24 -20.03
N GLY A 261 -11.13 -3.37 -20.53
CA GLY A 261 -11.42 -4.17 -21.73
C GLY A 261 -10.62 -3.71 -22.95
N LEU A 262 -10.60 -2.40 -23.25
CA LEU A 262 -9.83 -1.87 -24.39
C LEU A 262 -8.32 -2.13 -24.27
N ILE A 263 -7.76 -2.05 -23.05
CA ILE A 263 -6.34 -2.32 -22.81
C ILE A 263 -6.05 -3.82 -22.86
N GLU A 264 -6.94 -4.67 -22.34
CA GLU A 264 -6.83 -6.14 -22.46
C GLU A 264 -6.87 -6.59 -23.92
N ASP A 265 -7.83 -6.10 -24.71
CA ASP A 265 -7.94 -6.35 -26.15
C ASP A 265 -6.65 -5.89 -26.88
N SER A 266 -6.11 -4.71 -26.54
CA SER A 266 -4.87 -4.20 -27.14
C SER A 266 -3.64 -5.06 -26.79
N VAL A 267 -3.58 -5.62 -25.58
CA VAL A 267 -2.51 -6.52 -25.16
C VAL A 267 -2.63 -7.90 -25.82
N GLU A 268 -3.85 -8.45 -25.97
CA GLU A 268 -4.10 -9.73 -26.64
C GLU A 268 -3.82 -9.66 -28.15
N MET A 269 -4.12 -8.51 -28.78
CA MET A 269 -3.91 -8.27 -30.22
C MET A 269 -2.48 -7.81 -30.59
N THR A 270 -1.51 -7.87 -29.67
CA THR A 270 -0.13 -7.47 -29.94
C THR A 270 0.69 -8.67 -30.43
N ASP A 271 1.22 -8.60 -31.66
CA ASP A 271 2.10 -9.62 -32.26
C ASP A 271 3.38 -9.86 -31.43
N GLU A 272 3.88 -11.10 -31.38
CA GLU A 272 5.10 -11.45 -30.60
C GLU A 272 6.38 -10.74 -31.10
N ASP A 273 6.40 -10.27 -32.35
CA ASP A 273 7.50 -9.46 -32.91
C ASP A 273 7.43 -7.97 -32.51
N SER A 274 6.37 -7.53 -31.81
CA SER A 274 6.20 -6.15 -31.37
C SER A 274 6.96 -5.86 -30.07
N PRO A 275 7.66 -4.71 -29.95
CA PRO A 275 8.42 -4.39 -28.75
C PRO A 275 7.55 -4.10 -27.51
N HIS A 276 6.28 -3.72 -27.70
CA HIS A 276 5.29 -3.52 -26.63
C HIS A 276 3.87 -3.31 -27.22
N PRO A 277 2.79 -3.50 -26.43
CA PRO A 277 1.43 -3.16 -26.84
C PRO A 277 1.28 -1.64 -27.02
N LEU A 278 0.29 -1.23 -27.83
CA LEU A 278 0.04 0.18 -28.17
C LEU A 278 -1.16 0.75 -27.39
N VAL A 279 -1.20 0.52 -26.08
CA VAL A 279 -2.34 0.86 -25.23
C VAL A 279 -2.64 2.36 -25.13
N GLY A 280 -1.75 3.22 -25.64
CA GLY A 280 -1.97 4.66 -25.75
C GLY A 280 -3.26 5.04 -26.49
N SER A 281 -3.65 4.28 -27.53
CA SER A 281 -4.92 4.53 -28.24
C SER A 281 -6.15 4.15 -27.41
N CYS A 282 -6.05 3.20 -26.48
CA CYS A 282 -7.12 2.90 -25.53
C CYS A 282 -7.39 4.09 -24.59
N PHE A 283 -6.33 4.80 -24.23
CA PHE A 283 -6.44 6.07 -23.52
C PHE A 283 -6.86 7.21 -24.44
N GLU A 284 -6.57 7.20 -25.75
CA GLU A 284 -7.03 8.20 -26.73
C GLU A 284 -8.56 8.11 -26.95
N ASP A 285 -9.08 6.89 -27.15
CA ASP A 285 -10.51 6.59 -27.32
C ASP A 285 -11.36 7.00 -26.10
N LEU A 286 -10.76 7.04 -24.90
CA LEU A 286 -11.37 7.47 -23.64
C LEU A 286 -10.96 8.89 -23.21
N ALA A 287 -9.81 9.39 -23.66
CA ALA A 287 -9.37 10.76 -23.45
C ALA A 287 -10.16 11.65 -24.39
N GLU A 288 -11.30 12.06 -23.85
CA GLU A 288 -12.28 12.97 -24.40
C GLU A 288 -11.73 14.41 -24.63
N VAL A 289 -10.52 14.57 -25.18
CA VAL A 289 -9.93 15.83 -25.67
C VAL A 289 -10.95 16.58 -26.51
N ARG A 290 -11.65 15.86 -27.40
CA ARG A 290 -12.76 16.40 -28.21
C ARG A 290 -13.87 16.98 -27.34
N ARG A 291 -14.34 16.25 -26.32
CA ARG A 291 -15.39 16.72 -25.39
C ARG A 291 -14.89 17.83 -24.47
N GLU A 292 -13.65 17.84 -24.01
CA GLU A 292 -13.15 18.90 -23.12
C GLU A 292 -12.89 20.21 -23.88
N LEU A 293 -12.45 20.13 -25.14
CA LEU A 293 -12.49 21.27 -26.06
C LEU A 293 -13.93 21.73 -26.34
N GLN A 294 -14.91 20.82 -26.41
CA GLN A 294 -16.35 21.17 -26.47
C GLN A 294 -16.91 21.73 -25.14
N ASN A 295 -16.42 21.31 -23.98
CA ASN A 295 -16.88 21.75 -22.66
C ASN A 295 -16.25 23.07 -22.20
N CYS A 296 -15.23 23.56 -22.93
CA CYS A 296 -14.62 24.86 -22.73
C CYS A 296 -15.67 25.98 -22.57
N LYS A 297 -15.59 26.69 -21.44
CA LYS A 297 -16.48 27.82 -21.12
C LYS A 297 -16.09 29.03 -21.99
N ALA A 298 -16.73 29.17 -23.15
CA ALA A 298 -16.42 30.15 -24.20
C ALA A 298 -16.43 31.65 -23.82
N ARG A 299 -16.75 32.00 -22.55
CA ARG A 299 -16.67 33.37 -21.99
C ARG A 299 -15.54 33.56 -20.98
N LYS A 300 -14.66 32.57 -20.78
CA LYS A 300 -13.42 32.75 -20.01
C LYS A 300 -12.45 33.67 -20.77
N ALA A 301 -11.56 34.32 -20.03
CA ALA A 301 -10.39 34.99 -20.60
C ALA A 301 -9.46 33.97 -21.28
N ALA A 302 -8.63 34.45 -22.21
CA ALA A 302 -7.52 33.66 -22.75
C ALA A 302 -6.36 33.62 -21.75
N GLY A 303 -5.59 32.54 -21.76
CA GLY A 303 -4.37 32.41 -20.98
C GLY A 303 -3.21 33.24 -21.56
N PRO A 304 -1.99 33.10 -21.01
CA PRO A 304 -0.79 33.80 -21.50
C PRO A 304 -0.36 33.39 -22.93
N ASP A 305 -0.96 32.35 -23.50
CA ASP A 305 -0.82 31.95 -24.91
C ASP A 305 -1.68 32.78 -25.88
N GLY A 306 -2.62 33.59 -25.37
CA GLY A 306 -3.57 34.36 -26.17
C GLY A 306 -4.69 33.52 -26.80
N ILE A 307 -4.78 32.22 -26.51
CA ILE A 307 -5.75 31.31 -27.12
C ILE A 307 -7.08 31.39 -26.36
N SER A 308 -8.11 31.95 -27.00
CA SER A 308 -9.43 32.05 -26.37
C SER A 308 -10.12 30.69 -26.29
N SER A 309 -10.80 30.41 -25.16
CA SER A 309 -11.63 29.20 -25.00
C SER A 309 -12.78 29.09 -26.02
N ARG A 310 -13.14 30.21 -26.67
CA ARG A 310 -14.08 30.23 -27.80
C ARG A 310 -13.48 29.63 -29.07
N LEU A 311 -12.21 29.93 -29.36
CA LEU A 311 -11.51 29.37 -30.53
C LEU A 311 -11.30 27.86 -30.36
N LEU A 312 -10.85 27.42 -29.17
CA LEU A 312 -10.74 25.98 -28.84
C LEU A 312 -12.06 25.24 -29.09
N LYS A 313 -13.19 25.81 -28.66
CA LYS A 313 -14.53 25.23 -28.84
C LYS A 313 -15.10 25.34 -30.26
N SER A 314 -14.62 26.28 -31.08
CA SER A 314 -15.06 26.42 -32.48
C SER A 314 -14.23 25.58 -33.46
N CYS A 315 -13.01 25.22 -33.10
CA CYS A 315 -12.06 24.50 -33.96
C CYS A 315 -11.71 23.11 -33.43
N VAL A 316 -12.62 22.49 -32.66
CA VAL A 316 -12.42 21.20 -31.99
C VAL A 316 -11.89 20.15 -32.95
N ASP A 317 -12.54 19.97 -34.10
CA ASP A 317 -12.22 18.89 -35.04
C ASP A 317 -10.86 19.09 -35.73
N GLN A 318 -10.36 20.33 -35.80
CA GLN A 318 -9.04 20.65 -36.36
C GLN A 318 -7.93 20.68 -35.29
N LEU A 319 -8.29 20.94 -34.04
CA LEU A 319 -7.34 21.11 -32.93
C LEU A 319 -7.17 19.85 -32.07
N CYS A 320 -8.13 18.91 -32.07
CA CYS A 320 -8.10 17.72 -31.21
C CYS A 320 -6.78 16.97 -31.32
N GLY A 321 -6.45 16.43 -32.51
CA GLY A 321 -5.21 15.69 -32.75
C GLY A 321 -3.94 16.54 -32.61
N ILE A 322 -4.01 17.87 -32.68
CA ILE A 322 -2.85 18.75 -32.45
C ILE A 322 -2.59 18.91 -30.95
N VAL A 323 -3.64 19.15 -30.17
CA VAL A 323 -3.56 19.28 -28.70
C VAL A 323 -3.14 17.96 -28.06
N GLU A 324 -3.69 16.87 -28.56
CA GLU A 324 -3.38 15.49 -28.17
C GLU A 324 -1.92 15.11 -28.52
N LEU A 325 -1.46 15.38 -29.75
CA LEU A 325 -0.05 15.21 -30.13
C LEU A 325 0.90 16.00 -29.21
N LEU A 326 0.56 17.25 -28.87
CA LEU A 326 1.35 18.09 -27.96
C LEU A 326 1.36 17.54 -26.52
N PHE A 327 0.23 17.01 -26.04
CA PHE A 327 0.12 16.38 -24.73
C PHE A 327 0.95 15.09 -24.65
N ASN A 328 0.85 14.23 -25.66
CA ASN A 328 1.62 12.99 -25.78
C ASN A 328 3.12 13.26 -25.93
N LEU A 329 3.52 14.32 -26.65
CA LEU A 329 4.92 14.79 -26.68
C LEU A 329 5.40 15.28 -25.32
N SER A 330 4.58 16.03 -24.57
CA SER A 330 4.91 16.51 -23.22
C SER A 330 5.14 15.34 -22.25
N LEU A 331 4.29 14.31 -22.29
CA LEU A 331 4.45 13.09 -21.49
C LEU A 331 5.70 12.31 -21.89
N LYS A 332 5.87 12.01 -23.19
CA LYS A 332 7.02 11.25 -23.71
C LYS A 332 8.38 11.90 -23.44
N GLN A 333 8.42 13.23 -23.32
CA GLN A 333 9.64 13.98 -23.01
C GLN A 333 9.81 14.28 -21.51
N GLY A 334 8.84 13.94 -20.65
CA GLY A 334 8.84 14.31 -19.23
C GLY A 334 8.87 15.83 -19.00
N ARG A 335 8.35 16.63 -19.94
CA ARG A 335 8.55 18.09 -19.97
C ARG A 335 7.26 18.85 -20.33
N VAL A 336 6.67 19.46 -19.32
CA VAL A 336 5.51 20.36 -19.48
C VAL A 336 5.94 21.69 -20.12
N PRO A 337 5.31 22.12 -21.23
CA PRO A 337 5.56 23.41 -21.88
C PRO A 337 5.50 24.58 -20.89
N GLN A 338 6.41 25.55 -21.03
CA GLN A 338 6.51 26.66 -20.07
C GLN A 338 5.22 27.48 -20.00
N LEU A 339 4.53 27.69 -21.13
CA LEU A 339 3.25 28.41 -21.20
C LEU A 339 2.13 27.72 -20.40
N TRP A 340 2.12 26.38 -20.31
CA TRP A 340 1.12 25.63 -19.54
C TRP A 340 1.35 25.72 -18.02
N LYS A 341 2.53 26.20 -17.60
CA LYS A 341 2.89 26.45 -16.19
C LYS A 341 2.78 27.93 -15.80
N THR A 342 2.37 28.80 -16.73
CA THR A 342 2.20 30.24 -16.48
C THR A 342 0.73 30.63 -16.42
N SER A 343 0.38 31.54 -15.51
CA SER A 343 -0.96 32.08 -15.31
C SER A 343 -0.94 33.60 -15.37
N CYS A 344 -2.00 34.23 -15.89
CA CYS A 344 -2.11 35.68 -15.96
C CYS A 344 -2.85 36.25 -14.73
N VAL A 345 -2.13 36.81 -13.76
CA VAL A 345 -2.76 37.43 -12.57
C VAL A 345 -3.04 38.91 -12.81
N VAL A 346 -4.32 39.29 -12.82
CA VAL A 346 -4.75 40.69 -12.93
C VAL A 346 -5.29 41.19 -11.58
N PRO A 347 -4.79 42.33 -11.06
CA PRO A 347 -5.30 42.92 -9.83
C PRO A 347 -6.64 43.62 -10.09
N VAL A 348 -7.73 43.11 -9.50
CA VAL A 348 -9.06 43.70 -9.61
C VAL A 348 -9.36 44.55 -8.35
N PRO A 349 -9.78 45.82 -8.46
CA PRO A 349 -10.15 46.63 -7.31
C PRO A 349 -11.29 46.00 -6.48
N LYS A 350 -11.15 46.00 -5.16
CA LYS A 350 -12.23 45.65 -4.20
C LYS A 350 -13.11 46.86 -3.87
N THR A 351 -12.58 48.07 -4.04
CA THR A 351 -13.26 49.35 -3.76
C THR A 351 -13.11 50.31 -4.96
N PRO A 352 -13.94 51.36 -5.07
CA PRO A 352 -13.90 52.29 -6.22
C PRO A 352 -12.63 53.15 -6.31
N SER A 353 -11.91 53.33 -5.20
CA SER A 353 -10.75 54.21 -5.08
C SER A 353 -9.64 53.58 -4.20
N PRO A 354 -9.01 52.49 -4.66
CA PRO A 354 -7.98 51.77 -3.90
C PRO A 354 -6.71 52.62 -3.76
N LYS A 355 -6.24 52.81 -2.52
CA LYS A 355 -5.04 53.63 -2.20
C LYS A 355 -3.77 52.82 -1.90
N GLU A 356 -3.92 51.50 -1.74
CA GLU A 356 -2.89 50.55 -1.29
C GLU A 356 -3.12 49.19 -1.96
N CYS A 357 -2.07 48.36 -2.06
CA CYS A 357 -2.13 47.06 -2.75
C CYS A 357 -3.17 46.11 -2.14
N ASN A 358 -3.42 46.17 -0.83
CA ASN A 358 -4.37 45.30 -0.12
C ASN A 358 -5.83 45.49 -0.57
N TYR A 359 -6.16 46.64 -1.19
CA TYR A 359 -7.48 46.91 -1.77
C TYR A 359 -7.70 46.27 -3.15
N TYR A 360 -6.72 45.56 -3.71
CA TYR A 360 -6.90 44.73 -4.89
C TYR A 360 -7.08 43.27 -4.48
N ARG A 361 -7.83 42.50 -5.27
CA ARG A 361 -7.84 41.03 -5.24
C ARG A 361 -7.05 40.52 -6.45
N PRO A 362 -6.08 39.63 -6.29
CA PRO A 362 -5.49 38.94 -7.44
C PRO A 362 -6.56 38.04 -8.05
N VAL A 363 -6.83 38.19 -9.34
CA VAL A 363 -7.67 37.28 -10.11
C VAL A 363 -6.81 36.66 -11.19
N ALA A 364 -6.60 35.35 -11.13
CA ALA A 364 -6.04 34.59 -12.23
C ALA A 364 -7.04 34.59 -13.39
N LEU A 365 -6.68 35.24 -14.50
CA LEU A 365 -7.37 35.14 -15.78
C LEU A 365 -6.87 33.88 -16.51
N THR A 366 -7.11 32.73 -15.88
CA THR A 366 -6.45 31.43 -16.11
C THR A 366 -4.93 31.47 -15.89
#